data_AF-A0A8J7WAU8-F1
#
_entry.id   AF-A0A8J7WAU8-F1
#
_cell.length_a   1.000
_cell.length_b   1.000
_cell.length_c   1.000
_cell.angle_alpha   90.00
_cell.angle_beta   90.00
_cell.angle_gamma   90.00
#
_symmetry.space_group_name_H-M   'P 1'
#
loop_
_entity.id
_entity.type
_entity.pdbx_description
1 polymer ?
#
loop_
_entity_poly.entity_id
_entity_poly.type
_entity_poly.pdbx_seq_one_letter_code
_entity_poly.pdbx_strand_id
1 'polypeptide(L)' 'MAAVTTISVSIETEEMLRRAGEEGESYDAIIRRLLCEVHWKSLNERWNTILEKDEFIPLDAL' A
#
# COMPACT_ATOMS: atom_id res chain seq x y z
N MET A 1 -1.94 22.69 8.82
CA MET A 1 -0.73 22.12 8.20
C MET A 1 -0.42 20.83 8.95
N ALA A 2 -0.38 19.69 8.26
CA ALA A 2 -0.01 18.43 8.91
C ALA A 2 1.45 18.52 9.41
N ALA A 3 1.74 17.96 10.58
CA ALA A 3 3.09 17.93 11.11
C ALA A 3 4.01 17.17 10.13
N VAL A 4 5.14 17.77 9.77
CA VAL A 4 6.13 17.16 8.88
C VAL A 4 7.24 16.57 9.74
N THR A 5 7.61 15.32 9.48
CA THR A 5 8.67 14.60 10.17
C THR A 5 9.79 14.32 9.17
N THR A 6 11.04 14.58 9.56
CA THR A 6 12.21 14.23 8.75
C THR A 6 12.54 12.76 8.93
N ILE A 7 12.66 12.03 7.81
CA ILE A 7 13.04 10.62 7.79
C ILE A 7 14.35 10.52 7.00
N SER A 8 15.37 9.90 7.58
CA SER A 8 16.60 9.59 6.87
C SER A 8 16.41 8.34 6.01
N VAL A 9 16.74 8.44 4.73
CA VAL A 9 16.70 7.32 3.78
C VAL A 9 18.08 7.19 3.12
N SER A 10 18.36 6.04 2.52
CA SER A 10 19.57 5.88 1.72
C SER A 10 19.46 6.65 0.41
N ILE A 11 20.60 7.00 -0.18
CA ILE A 11 20.68 7.65 -1.50
C ILE A 11 19.97 6.80 -2.56
N GLU A 12 20.08 5.47 -2.46
CA GLU A 12 19.41 4.54 -3.36
C GLU A 12 17.88 4.63 -3.23
N THR A 13 17.35 4.68 -2.00
CA THR A 13 15.90 4.83 -1.78
C THR A 13 15.39 6.18 -2.25
N GLU A 14 16.15 7.25 -2.06
CA GLU A 14 15.82 8.59 -2.59
C GLU A 14 15.73 8.58 -4.12
N GLU A 15 16.67 7.92 -4.79
CA GLU A 15 16.68 7.77 -6.25
C GLU A 15 15.48 6.94 -6.74
N MET A 16 15.14 5.87 -6.03
CA MET A 16 13.94 5.07 -6.34
C MET A 16 12.67 5.89 -6.21
N LEU A 17 12.55 6.69 -5.15
CA LEU A 17 11.41 7.58 -4.95
C LEU A 17 11.33 8.62 -6.07
N ARG A 18 12.46 9.21 -6.46
CA ARG A 18 12.52 10.18 -7.57
C ARG A 18 12.06 9.58 -8.89
N ARG A 19 12.40 8.31 -9.17
CA ARG A 19 11.97 7.60 -10.38
C ARG A 19 10.50 7.17 -10.33
N ALA A 20 9.98 6.95 -9.13
CA ALA A 20 8.59 6.53 -8.93
C ALA A 20 7.59 7.70 -8.98
N GLY A 21 8.06 8.93 -8.76
CA GLY A 21 7.24 10.14 -8.79
C GLY A 21 7.03 10.73 -10.17
N GLU A 22 5.94 11.49 -10.31
CA GLU A 22 5.68 12.33 -11.49
C GLU A 22 6.14 13.79 -11.27
N GLU A 23 6.24 14.57 -12.35
CA GLU A 23 6.72 15.96 -12.27
C GLU A 23 5.83 16.81 -11.34
N GLY A 24 6.43 17.37 -10.28
CA GLY A 24 5.72 18.17 -9.28
C GLY A 24 5.14 17.38 -8.11
N GLU A 25 5.30 16.06 -8.06
CA GLU A 25 4.84 15.22 -6.95
C GLU A 25 5.80 15.31 -5.75
N SER A 26 5.25 15.43 -4.53
CA SER A 26 6.07 15.44 -3.30
C SER A 26 6.45 14.02 -2.88
N TYR A 27 7.60 13.86 -2.22
CA TYR A 27 8.01 12.57 -1.64
C TYR A 27 6.96 11.98 -0.70
N ASP A 28 6.24 12.80 0.08
CA ASP A 28 5.16 12.33 0.95
C ASP A 28 3.99 11.74 0.15
N ALA A 29 3.63 12.36 -0.98
CA ALA A 29 2.58 11.85 -1.87
C ALA A 29 2.97 10.51 -2.52
N ILE A 30 4.22 10.40 -2.99
CA ILE A 30 4.76 9.16 -3.57
C ILE A 30 4.73 8.04 -2.52
N ILE A 31 5.22 8.31 -1.30
CA ILE A 31 5.23 7.33 -0.21
C ILE A 31 3.80 6.90 0.15
N ARG A 32 2.86 7.84 0.27
CA ARG A 32 1.45 7.52 0.55
C ARG A 32 0.83 6.66 -0.54
N ARG A 33 1.07 6.98 -1.82
CA ARG A 33 0.55 6.19 -2.95
C ARG A 33 1.09 4.77 -2.92
N LEU A 34 2.41 4.60 -2.78
CA LEU A 34 3.06 3.29 -2.69
C LEU A 34 2.54 2.48 -1.49
N LEU A 35 2.36 3.12 -0.33
CA LEU A 35 1.80 2.45 0.84
C LEU A 35 0.35 2.00 0.62
N CYS A 36 -0.48 2.83 0.00
CA CYS A 36 -1.85 2.48 -0.34
C CYS A 36 -1.91 1.28 -1.31
N GLU A 37 -1.05 1.26 -2.34
CA GLU A 37 -0.98 0.14 -3.28
C GLU A 37 -0.56 -1.17 -2.61
N VAL A 38 0.45 -1.12 -1.73
CA VAL A 38 0.89 -2.30 -0.97
C VAL A 38 -0.19 -2.79 -0.02
N HIS A 39 -0.88 -1.89 0.69
CA HIS A 39 -1.99 -2.25 1.56
C HIS A 39 -3.14 -2.90 0.78
N TRP A 40 -3.44 -2.36 -0.40
CA TRP A 40 -4.45 -2.91 -1.29
C TRP A 40 -4.08 -4.33 -1.74
N LYS A 41 -2.83 -4.54 -2.17
CA LYS A 41 -2.35 -5.87 -2.58
C LYS A 41 -2.35 -6.88 -1.43
N SER A 42 -1.93 -6.48 -0.22
CA SER A 42 -1.90 -7.41 0.92
C SER A 42 -3.31 -7.79 1.40
N LEU A 43 -4.27 -6.85 1.31
CA LEU A 43 -5.68 -7.16 1.59
C LEU A 43 -6.24 -8.14 0.56
N ASN A 44 -5.89 -7.99 -0.72
CA ASN A 44 -6.32 -8.89 -1.78
C ASN A 44 -5.79 -10.33 -1.59
N GLU A 45 -4.51 -10.50 -1.23
CA GLU A 45 -3.93 -11.83 -0.95
C GLU A 45 -4.58 -12.50 0.28
N ARG A 46 -4.86 -11.72 1.33
CA ARG A 46 -5.58 -12.21 2.51
C ARG A 46 -7.02 -12.63 2.17
N TRP A 47 -7.70 -11.89 1.30
CA TRP A 47 -9.07 -12.21 0.88
C TRP A 47 -9.12 -13.43 -0.04
N ASN A 48 -8.17 -13.56 -0.97
CA ASN A 48 -8.03 -14.75 -1.81
C ASN A 48 -7.75 -16.01 -0.99
N THR A 49 -6.97 -15.90 0.10
CA THR A 49 -6.71 -17.03 1.00
C THR A 49 -7.98 -17.51 1.72
N ILE A 50 -8.91 -16.60 2.05
CA ILE A 50 -10.20 -16.95 2.68
C ILE A 50 -11.13 -17.62 1.66
N LEU A 51 -11.20 -17.09 0.44
CA LEU A 51 -12.02 -17.64 -0.66
C LEU A 51 -11.57 -19.05 -1.10
N GLU A 52 -10.26 -19.36 -1.02
CA GLU A 52 -9.75 -20.70 -1.35
C GLU A 52 -9.97 -21.75 -0.25
N LYS A 53 -10.17 -21.34 1.01
CA LYS A 53 -10.14 -22.27 2.16
C LYS A 53 -11.45 -22.41 2.93
N ASP A 54 -12.34 -21.43 2.88
CA ASP A 54 -13.63 -21.51 3.57
C ASP A 54 -14.77 -21.69 2.55
N GLU A 55 -15.46 -22.83 2.64
CA GLU A 55 -16.73 -23.03 1.95
C GLU A 55 -17.72 -21.95 2.40
N PHE A 56 -18.29 -21.23 1.44
CA PHE A 56 -19.35 -20.26 1.68
C PHE A 56 -20.58 -20.99 2.26
N ILE A 57 -20.88 -20.76 3.54
CA ILE A 57 -22.12 -21.24 4.16
C ILE A 57 -23.15 -20.10 4.07
N PRO A 58 -24.18 -20.20 3.20
CA PRO A 58 -25.26 -19.23 3.16
C PRO A 58 -26.02 -19.22 4.49
N LEU A 59 -26.47 -18.03 4.89
CA LEU A 59 -27.23 -17.80 6.13
C LEU A 59 -28.50 -18.65 6.25
N ASP A 60 -29.05 -19.11 5.12
CA ASP A 60 -30.23 -19.98 5.06
C ASP A 60 -29.94 -21.44 5.49
N ALA A 61 -28.68 -21.80 5.75
CA ALA A 61 -28.26 -23.14 6.17
C ALA A 61 -28.01 -23.27 7.69
N LEU A 62 -28.36 -22.24 8.49
CA LEU A 62 -28.22 -22.23 9.96
C LEU A 62 -29.51 -22.64 10.70
#